data_AF-A0A956F0M3-F1
#
_entry.id   AF-A0A956F0M3-F1
#
_cell.length_a   1.000
_cell.length_b   1.000
_cell.length_c   1.000
_cell.angle_alpha   90.00
_cell.angle_beta   90.00
_cell.angle_gamma   90.00
#
_symmetry.space_group_name_H-M   'P 1'
#
loop_
_entity.id
_entity.type
_entity.pdbx_description
1 polymer ?
#
loop_
_entity_poly.entity_id
_entity_poly.type
_entity_poly.pdbx_seq_one_letter_code
_entity_poly.pdbx_strand_id
1 'polypeptide(L)'
;YDSSTKRLYVANYQGALSLDLASGEATLIAAEQIGHGKPLAWDSRSNVLLSLRSSDYKLLAIDPSSGNVTERGDTATSWVWDATFDAGSSTLYLLRAQGGTPEVFSADPDTGAATQLGVVAELSAMSSEALGGIAALASGDLAITARQNMTTDEAALAACREAADRLGFDGYAAAPGSVKTNDQGDSTLSSSKTSGVEIVAYRSYSRNAPSTLTLNVTNPDAFVCIATYEEDLIISVPASASWAGGLVYNYRASVNANVASGFQTTHPLQLLGGSEANLLGAAGYPQAFRLLSSQEGYDRRLPSLTDFDSYKRAHAPYRLLTVTPPALTVKSSVAIQGELAGALSTF
;
A
#
# COMPACT_ATOMS: atom_id res chain seq x y z
N TYR A 1 -13.46 14.94 -10.86
CA TYR A 1 -12.89 16.30 -10.95
C TYR A 1 -13.59 17.04 -12.06
N ASP A 2 -14.12 18.23 -11.79
CA ASP A 2 -14.64 19.14 -12.81
C ASP A 2 -13.57 20.18 -13.17
N SER A 3 -13.06 20.06 -14.38
CA SER A 3 -12.01 20.93 -14.89
C SER A 3 -12.44 22.35 -15.19
N SER A 4 -13.75 22.59 -15.37
CA SER A 4 -14.32 23.90 -15.70
C SER A 4 -14.42 24.78 -14.46
N THR A 5 -14.86 24.21 -13.33
CA THR A 5 -14.98 24.90 -12.05
C THR A 5 -13.78 24.72 -11.12
N LYS A 6 -12.80 23.88 -11.52
CA LYS A 6 -11.64 23.49 -10.70
C LYS A 6 -12.04 22.86 -9.36
N ARG A 7 -13.18 22.16 -9.33
CA ARG A 7 -13.66 21.47 -8.14
C ARG A 7 -13.34 19.98 -8.17
N LEU A 8 -12.87 19.47 -7.05
CA LEU A 8 -12.80 18.04 -6.78
C LEU A 8 -14.08 17.62 -6.07
N TYR A 9 -14.66 16.50 -6.46
CA TYR A 9 -15.81 15.92 -5.78
C TYR A 9 -15.39 14.62 -5.12
N VAL A 10 -15.78 14.45 -3.87
CA VAL A 10 -15.44 13.27 -3.05
C VAL A 10 -16.68 12.79 -2.32
N ALA A 11 -16.77 11.50 -2.03
CA ALA A 11 -17.79 10.95 -1.16
C ALA A 11 -17.16 10.44 0.14
N ASN A 12 -17.84 10.63 1.26
CA ASN A 12 -17.48 10.05 2.55
C ASN A 12 -18.74 9.51 3.25
N TYR A 13 -18.64 9.20 4.55
CA TYR A 13 -19.77 8.72 5.34
C TYR A 13 -20.90 9.74 5.54
N GLN A 14 -20.64 11.04 5.34
CA GLN A 14 -21.62 12.11 5.47
C GLN A 14 -22.37 12.38 4.16
N GLY A 15 -21.77 12.07 3.02
CA GLY A 15 -22.36 12.26 1.69
C GLY A 15 -21.35 12.70 0.64
N ALA A 16 -21.80 13.42 -0.38
CA ALA A 16 -20.94 14.01 -1.41
C ALA A 16 -20.51 15.42 -1.03
N LEU A 17 -19.23 15.71 -1.19
CA LEU A 17 -18.62 17.02 -0.96
C LEU A 17 -18.02 17.55 -2.25
N SER A 18 -18.04 18.87 -2.42
CA SER A 18 -17.07 19.56 -3.28
C SER A 18 -15.92 20.08 -2.46
N LEU A 19 -14.74 20.09 -3.06
CA LEU A 19 -13.55 20.78 -2.60
C LEU A 19 -13.17 21.79 -3.68
N ASP A 20 -13.14 23.06 -3.30
CA ASP A 20 -12.53 24.11 -4.12
C ASP A 20 -10.99 24.00 -4.00
N LEU A 21 -10.32 23.71 -5.11
CA LEU A 21 -8.87 23.50 -5.10
C LEU A 21 -8.07 24.79 -4.91
N ALA A 22 -8.67 25.97 -5.13
CA ALA A 22 -8.00 27.25 -4.93
C ALA A 22 -8.01 27.67 -3.46
N SER A 23 -9.14 27.48 -2.76
CA SER A 23 -9.26 27.86 -1.34
C SER A 23 -8.99 26.72 -0.37
N GLY A 24 -9.09 25.46 -0.83
CA GLY A 24 -9.10 24.27 0.03
C GLY A 24 -10.39 24.11 0.82
N GLU A 25 -11.43 24.89 0.51
CA GLU A 25 -12.71 24.84 1.21
C GLU A 25 -13.55 23.65 0.73
N ALA A 26 -14.04 22.85 1.69
CA ALA A 26 -14.94 21.74 1.42
C ALA A 26 -16.39 22.12 1.76
N THR A 27 -17.31 21.82 0.84
CA THR A 27 -18.76 22.07 1.00
C THR A 27 -19.53 20.77 0.79
N LEU A 28 -20.37 20.41 1.76
CA LEU A 28 -21.31 19.29 1.61
C LEU A 28 -22.38 19.65 0.57
N ILE A 29 -22.51 18.82 -0.46
CA ILE A 29 -23.46 19.02 -1.57
C ILE A 29 -24.72 18.20 -1.36
N ALA A 30 -24.57 16.91 -1.04
CA ALA A 30 -25.71 16.02 -0.85
C ALA A 30 -25.46 15.11 0.35
N ALA A 31 -26.33 15.20 1.35
CA ALA A 31 -26.25 14.42 2.59
C ALA A 31 -26.97 13.07 2.46
N GLU A 32 -26.53 12.09 3.27
CA GLU A 32 -27.19 10.83 3.69
C GLU A 32 -27.68 9.83 2.61
N GLN A 33 -28.03 10.25 1.39
CA GLN A 33 -28.65 9.38 0.38
C GLN A 33 -27.66 8.52 -0.41
N ILE A 34 -26.38 8.88 -0.41
CA ILE A 34 -25.32 8.14 -1.13
C ILE A 34 -24.83 6.96 -0.29
N GLY A 35 -24.89 7.08 1.04
CA GLY A 35 -24.37 6.09 1.98
C GLY A 35 -22.84 5.94 1.92
N HIS A 36 -22.33 4.85 2.49
CA HIS A 36 -20.92 4.60 2.83
C HIS A 36 -19.89 4.81 1.69
N GLY A 37 -19.50 6.07 1.41
CA GLY A 37 -18.33 6.39 0.56
C GLY A 37 -18.36 5.75 -0.82
N LYS A 38 -19.51 5.73 -1.50
CA LYS A 38 -19.64 5.16 -2.85
C LYS A 38 -18.94 6.03 -3.90
N PRO A 39 -18.44 5.43 -5.00
CA PRO A 39 -17.68 6.18 -5.99
C PRO A 39 -18.55 7.22 -6.68
N LEU A 40 -17.93 8.36 -7.00
CA LEU A 40 -18.55 9.45 -7.76
C LEU A 40 -17.94 9.53 -9.16
N ALA A 41 -18.78 9.51 -10.18
CA ALA A 41 -18.39 9.77 -11.55
C ALA A 41 -18.98 11.11 -12.03
N TRP A 42 -18.20 11.93 -12.73
CA TRP A 42 -18.68 13.22 -13.25
C TRP A 42 -19.23 13.07 -14.68
N ASP A 43 -20.55 13.24 -14.85
CA ASP A 43 -21.15 13.36 -16.18
C ASP A 43 -21.17 14.82 -16.63
N SER A 44 -20.11 15.19 -17.36
CA SER A 44 -19.93 16.54 -17.91
C SER A 44 -20.97 16.97 -18.95
N ARG A 45 -21.75 16.05 -19.52
CA ARG A 45 -22.78 16.41 -20.53
C ARG A 45 -24.02 16.98 -19.85
N SER A 46 -24.40 16.37 -18.73
CA SER A 46 -25.58 16.73 -17.95
C SER A 46 -25.25 17.56 -16.71
N ASN A 47 -23.96 17.78 -16.42
CA ASN A 47 -23.44 18.50 -15.25
C ASN A 47 -23.93 17.89 -13.93
N VAL A 48 -23.91 16.56 -13.81
CA VAL A 48 -24.28 15.85 -12.59
C VAL A 48 -23.16 14.93 -12.12
N LEU A 49 -23.16 14.63 -10.82
CA LEU A 49 -22.39 13.52 -10.26
C LEU A 49 -23.26 12.28 -10.27
N LEU A 50 -22.72 11.20 -10.80
CA LEU A 50 -23.31 9.87 -10.78
C LEU A 50 -22.73 9.09 -9.60
N SER A 51 -23.59 8.44 -8.83
CA SER A 51 -23.20 7.63 -7.67
C SER A 51 -24.12 6.43 -7.50
N LEU A 52 -23.72 5.46 -6.69
CA LEU A 52 -24.59 4.36 -6.27
C LEU A 52 -25.06 4.57 -4.84
N ARG A 53 -26.31 4.23 -4.55
CA ARG A 53 -26.81 4.19 -3.17
C ARG A 53 -26.30 2.93 -2.47
N SER A 54 -25.74 3.07 -1.28
CA SER A 54 -25.10 1.92 -0.62
C SER A 54 -26.03 0.77 -0.22
N SER A 55 -27.32 1.05 0.02
CA SER A 55 -28.28 0.06 0.54
C SER A 55 -28.82 -0.90 -0.53
N ASP A 56 -29.01 -0.41 -1.75
CA ASP A 56 -29.70 -1.14 -2.83
C ASP A 56 -29.08 -0.92 -4.20
N TYR A 57 -27.94 -0.23 -4.29
CA TYR A 57 -27.14 -0.05 -5.49
C TYR A 57 -27.87 0.60 -6.67
N LYS A 58 -28.90 1.41 -6.38
CA LYS A 58 -29.51 2.24 -7.40
C LYS A 58 -28.59 3.37 -7.83
N LEU A 59 -28.63 3.70 -9.11
CA LEU A 59 -27.93 4.83 -9.68
C LEU A 59 -28.62 6.14 -9.26
N LEU A 60 -27.83 7.05 -8.73
CA LEU A 60 -28.22 8.39 -8.31
C LEU A 60 -27.54 9.41 -9.22
N ALA A 61 -28.28 10.44 -9.62
CA ALA A 61 -27.73 11.66 -10.21
C ALA A 61 -27.84 12.80 -9.18
N ILE A 62 -26.74 13.47 -8.89
CA ILE A 62 -26.64 14.55 -7.92
C ILE A 62 -26.29 15.83 -8.67
N ASP A 63 -27.16 16.83 -8.58
CA ASP A 63 -26.88 18.17 -9.06
C ASP A 63 -25.89 18.85 -8.09
N PRO A 64 -24.65 19.15 -8.51
CA PRO A 64 -23.64 19.72 -7.63
C PRO A 64 -23.96 21.15 -7.16
N SER A 65 -24.86 21.85 -7.84
CA SER A 65 -25.21 23.24 -7.53
C SER A 65 -26.31 23.34 -6.46
N SER A 66 -27.27 22.42 -6.50
CA SER A 66 -28.43 22.43 -5.60
C SER A 66 -28.39 21.35 -4.52
N GLY A 67 -27.56 20.32 -4.70
CA GLY A 67 -27.56 19.13 -3.86
C GLY A 67 -28.71 18.16 -4.11
N ASN A 68 -29.57 18.45 -5.10
CA ASN A 68 -30.71 17.61 -5.41
C ASN A 68 -30.25 16.23 -5.93
N VAL A 69 -30.80 15.18 -5.34
CA VAL A 69 -30.53 13.79 -5.71
C VAL A 69 -31.74 13.23 -6.46
N THR A 70 -31.51 12.68 -7.65
CA THR A 70 -32.51 12.02 -8.48
C THR A 70 -32.13 10.55 -8.68
N GLU A 71 -33.04 9.64 -8.38
CA GLU A 71 -32.87 8.21 -8.68
C GLU A 71 -33.06 7.95 -10.18
N ARG A 72 -32.14 7.22 -10.81
CA ARG A 72 -32.18 6.89 -12.25
C ARG A 72 -32.63 5.47 -12.53
N GLY A 73 -32.29 4.53 -11.65
CA GLY A 73 -32.77 3.15 -11.72
C GLY A 73 -31.86 2.16 -11.01
N ASP A 74 -32.19 0.89 -11.10
CA ASP A 74 -31.43 -0.21 -10.50
C ASP A 74 -30.30 -0.64 -11.45
N THR A 75 -29.09 -0.73 -10.91
CA THR A 75 -27.94 -1.22 -11.68
C THR A 75 -27.84 -2.73 -11.72
N ALA A 76 -28.60 -3.44 -10.88
CA ALA A 76 -28.53 -4.89 -10.68
C ALA A 76 -27.10 -5.39 -10.39
N THR A 77 -26.22 -4.51 -9.92
CA THR A 77 -24.85 -4.82 -9.50
C THR A 77 -24.68 -4.43 -8.03
N SER A 78 -23.79 -5.12 -7.33
CA SER A 78 -23.46 -4.86 -5.93
C SER A 78 -21.94 -4.78 -5.77
N TRP A 79 -21.46 -4.23 -4.65
CA TRP A 79 -20.01 -4.13 -4.36
C TRP A 79 -19.19 -3.46 -5.46
N VAL A 80 -19.74 -2.40 -6.06
CA VAL A 80 -18.98 -1.51 -6.93
C VAL A 80 -17.93 -0.79 -6.09
N TRP A 81 -16.67 -0.98 -6.50
CA TRP A 81 -15.47 -0.43 -5.91
C TRP A 81 -15.23 1.00 -6.41
N ASP A 82 -15.26 1.18 -7.73
CA ASP A 82 -15.04 2.48 -8.36
C ASP A 82 -15.90 2.65 -9.63
N ALA A 83 -16.08 3.88 -10.09
CA ALA A 83 -16.88 4.23 -11.24
C ALA A 83 -16.30 5.40 -12.03
N THR A 84 -16.44 5.37 -13.36
CA THR A 84 -15.99 6.45 -14.23
C THR A 84 -16.93 6.66 -15.39
N PHE A 85 -17.10 7.92 -15.81
CA PHE A 85 -17.99 8.27 -16.90
C PHE A 85 -17.18 8.63 -18.14
N ASP A 86 -17.47 7.96 -19.26
CA ASP A 86 -16.91 8.31 -20.56
C ASP A 86 -17.89 9.19 -21.33
N ALA A 87 -17.53 10.47 -21.49
CA ALA A 87 -18.35 11.43 -22.23
C ALA A 87 -18.43 11.13 -23.74
N GLY A 88 -17.42 10.47 -24.31
CA GLY A 88 -17.38 10.15 -25.74
C GLY A 88 -18.42 9.11 -26.13
N SER A 89 -18.54 8.04 -25.33
CA SER A 89 -19.53 6.98 -25.53
C SER A 89 -20.82 7.16 -24.74
N SER A 90 -20.91 8.19 -23.88
CA SER A 90 -22.01 8.39 -22.93
C SER A 90 -22.27 7.18 -22.03
N THR A 91 -21.22 6.48 -21.62
CA THR A 91 -21.30 5.26 -20.83
C THR A 91 -20.70 5.45 -19.45
N LEU A 92 -21.40 4.98 -18.42
CA LEU A 92 -20.85 4.83 -17.07
C LEU A 92 -20.19 3.46 -16.95
N TYR A 93 -18.89 3.41 -16.65
CA TYR A 93 -18.19 2.17 -16.36
C TYR A 93 -18.10 1.97 -14.85
N LEU A 94 -18.41 0.76 -14.40
CA LEU A 94 -18.38 0.36 -12.99
C LEU A 94 -17.35 -0.76 -12.82
N LEU A 95 -16.45 -0.60 -11.85
CA LEU A 95 -15.49 -1.62 -11.44
C LEU A 95 -16.05 -2.32 -10.19
N ARG A 96 -16.43 -3.58 -10.33
CA ARG A 96 -16.94 -4.43 -9.23
C ARG A 96 -15.83 -5.29 -8.65
N ALA A 97 -15.82 -5.45 -7.34
CA ALA A 97 -14.80 -6.23 -6.62
C ALA A 97 -15.42 -7.26 -5.65
N GLN A 98 -16.44 -8.00 -6.09
CA GLN A 98 -17.12 -9.01 -5.27
C GLN A 98 -16.54 -10.40 -5.51
N GLY A 99 -16.31 -11.18 -4.45
CA GLY A 99 -15.88 -12.58 -4.59
C GLY A 99 -14.45 -12.75 -5.09
N GLY A 100 -13.62 -11.70 -5.03
CA GLY A 100 -12.18 -11.76 -5.28
C GLY A 100 -11.77 -11.65 -6.74
N THR A 101 -12.69 -11.62 -7.71
CA THR A 101 -12.35 -11.37 -9.12
C THR A 101 -12.91 -10.02 -9.58
N PRO A 102 -12.06 -9.07 -10.01
CA PRO A 102 -12.52 -7.77 -10.50
C PRO A 102 -13.28 -7.90 -11.83
N GLU A 103 -14.46 -7.28 -11.90
CA GLU A 103 -15.30 -7.29 -13.10
C GLU A 103 -15.65 -5.87 -13.54
N VAL A 104 -15.73 -5.66 -14.85
CA VAL A 104 -16.11 -4.38 -15.44
C VAL A 104 -17.53 -4.48 -15.98
N PHE A 105 -18.35 -3.48 -15.66
CA PHE A 105 -19.70 -3.29 -16.17
C PHE A 105 -19.77 -1.98 -16.94
N SER A 106 -20.57 -1.95 -18.00
CA SER A 106 -21.10 -0.70 -18.56
C SER A 106 -22.50 -0.46 -18.01
N ALA A 107 -22.86 0.78 -17.74
CA ALA A 107 -24.19 1.17 -17.32
C ALA A 107 -24.66 2.41 -18.10
N ASP A 108 -25.94 2.43 -18.42
CA ASP A 108 -26.62 3.60 -18.96
C ASP A 108 -26.78 4.65 -17.83
N PRO A 109 -26.21 5.86 -17.98
CA PRO A 109 -26.27 6.90 -16.95
C PRO A 109 -27.69 7.44 -16.69
N ASP A 110 -28.62 7.30 -17.65
CA ASP A 110 -29.97 7.84 -17.56
C ASP A 110 -30.96 6.86 -16.93
N THR A 111 -30.75 5.56 -17.13
CA THR A 111 -31.66 4.49 -16.64
C THR A 111 -31.06 3.63 -15.54
N GLY A 112 -29.74 3.68 -15.34
CA GLY A 112 -29.01 2.79 -14.44
C GLY A 112 -28.80 1.38 -14.96
N ALA A 113 -29.41 0.99 -16.09
CA ALA A 113 -29.32 -0.38 -16.60
C ALA A 113 -27.86 -0.77 -16.88
N ALA A 114 -27.34 -1.77 -16.17
CA ALA A 114 -25.97 -2.24 -16.32
C ALA A 114 -25.87 -3.56 -17.10
N THR A 115 -24.78 -3.70 -17.83
CA THR A 115 -24.38 -4.91 -18.58
C THR A 115 -22.96 -5.28 -18.17
N GLN A 116 -22.75 -6.54 -17.79
CA GLN A 116 -21.42 -7.05 -17.51
C GLN A 116 -20.61 -7.14 -18.81
N LEU A 117 -19.44 -6.52 -18.83
CA LEU A 117 -18.49 -6.63 -19.95
C LEU A 117 -17.55 -7.82 -19.78
N GLY A 118 -17.20 -8.14 -18.53
CA GLY A 118 -16.38 -9.32 -18.20
C GLY A 118 -15.31 -9.03 -17.16
N VAL A 119 -14.24 -9.82 -17.18
CA VAL A 119 -13.06 -9.71 -16.31
C VAL A 119 -11.87 -9.29 -17.15
N VAL A 120 -11.07 -8.35 -16.65
CA VAL A 120 -9.75 -8.07 -17.24
C VAL A 120 -8.82 -9.22 -16.81
N ALA A 121 -8.33 -10.02 -17.76
CA ALA A 121 -7.61 -11.26 -17.47
C ALA A 121 -6.44 -11.08 -16.49
N GLU A 122 -5.71 -9.96 -16.61
CA GLU A 122 -4.57 -9.58 -15.78
C GLU A 122 -4.97 -9.26 -14.33
N LEU A 123 -6.23 -8.93 -14.08
CA LEU A 123 -6.78 -8.70 -12.75
C LEU A 123 -7.34 -9.97 -12.11
N SER A 124 -7.52 -11.07 -12.87
CA SER A 124 -8.20 -12.28 -12.37
C SER A 124 -7.50 -12.97 -11.18
N ALA A 125 -6.19 -12.77 -11.03
CA ALA A 125 -5.41 -13.30 -9.92
C ALA A 125 -5.30 -12.31 -8.73
N MET A 126 -5.82 -11.09 -8.88
CA MET A 126 -5.70 -10.03 -7.87
C MET A 126 -6.86 -10.08 -6.89
N SER A 127 -6.59 -9.87 -5.59
CA SER A 127 -7.66 -9.72 -4.61
C SER A 127 -8.46 -8.43 -4.89
N SER A 128 -9.70 -8.37 -4.41
CA SER A 128 -10.50 -7.13 -4.46
C SER A 128 -9.80 -5.96 -3.79
N GLU A 129 -9.08 -6.22 -2.70
CA GLU A 129 -8.26 -5.21 -2.02
C GLU A 129 -7.15 -4.69 -2.92
N ALA A 130 -6.65 -5.44 -3.88
CA ALA A 130 -5.59 -4.95 -4.76
C ALA A 130 -6.08 -3.86 -5.73
N LEU A 131 -7.38 -3.66 -5.94
CA LEU A 131 -7.86 -2.62 -6.85
C LEU A 131 -7.60 -1.22 -6.32
N GLY A 132 -7.11 -0.34 -7.19
CA GLY A 132 -7.05 1.10 -6.95
C GLY A 132 -8.35 1.73 -7.42
N GLY A 133 -8.45 2.02 -8.73
CA GLY A 133 -9.61 2.65 -9.33
C GLY A 133 -9.69 2.48 -10.85
N ILE A 134 -10.67 3.13 -11.45
CA ILE A 134 -10.97 3.12 -12.88
C ILE A 134 -11.18 4.55 -13.41
N ALA A 135 -10.64 4.86 -14.58
CA ALA A 135 -10.82 6.14 -15.24
C ALA A 135 -11.03 5.98 -16.75
N ALA A 136 -12.03 6.66 -17.30
CA ALA A 136 -12.20 6.76 -18.75
C ALA A 136 -11.14 7.69 -19.33
N LEU A 137 -10.49 7.26 -20.41
CA LEU A 137 -9.54 8.04 -21.18
C LEU A 137 -10.23 8.70 -22.37
N ALA A 138 -9.69 9.81 -22.86
CA ALA A 138 -10.23 10.51 -24.03
C ALA A 138 -10.26 9.65 -25.32
N SER A 139 -9.49 8.55 -25.37
CA SER A 139 -9.52 7.58 -26.46
C SER A 139 -10.73 6.64 -26.42
N GLY A 140 -11.53 6.65 -25.34
CA GLY A 140 -12.55 5.65 -25.04
C GLY A 140 -12.00 4.38 -24.37
N ASP A 141 -10.69 4.30 -24.13
CA ASP A 141 -10.10 3.24 -23.31
C ASP A 141 -10.32 3.53 -21.81
N LEU A 142 -10.11 2.50 -20.98
CA LEU A 142 -10.15 2.56 -19.53
C LEU A 142 -8.73 2.46 -18.97
N ALA A 143 -8.38 3.38 -18.07
CA ALA A 143 -7.24 3.25 -17.17
C ALA A 143 -7.70 2.56 -15.89
N ILE A 144 -7.16 1.39 -15.58
CA ILE A 144 -7.43 0.69 -14.32
C ILE A 144 -6.12 0.61 -13.53
N THR A 145 -6.14 1.04 -12.28
CA THR A 145 -5.02 0.88 -11.37
C THR A 145 -5.25 -0.31 -10.45
N ALA A 146 -4.24 -1.14 -10.27
CA ALA A 146 -4.28 -2.24 -9.32
C ALA A 146 -2.90 -2.48 -8.71
N ARG A 147 -2.85 -2.74 -7.41
CA ARG A 147 -1.68 -3.18 -6.67
C ARG A 147 -1.21 -4.51 -7.22
N GLN A 148 0.08 -4.61 -7.49
CA GLN A 148 0.70 -5.88 -7.80
C GLN A 148 0.61 -6.79 -6.56
N ASN A 149 0.19 -8.04 -6.77
CA ASN A 149 0.30 -9.05 -5.73
C ASN A 149 1.77 -9.23 -5.37
N MET A 150 2.09 -8.90 -4.13
CA MET A 150 3.42 -9.11 -3.55
C MET A 150 3.30 -10.15 -2.44
N THR A 151 4.19 -11.12 -2.44
CA THR A 151 4.36 -12.02 -1.30
C THR A 151 4.87 -11.21 -0.10
N THR A 152 4.62 -11.69 1.13
CA THR A 152 5.12 -10.97 2.32
C THR A 152 6.65 -10.93 2.35
N ASP A 153 7.34 -11.90 1.73
CA ASP A 153 8.81 -11.89 1.60
C ASP A 153 9.29 -10.81 0.62
N GLU A 154 8.65 -10.68 -0.54
CA GLU A 154 8.95 -9.60 -1.49
C GLU A 154 8.70 -8.22 -0.87
N ALA A 155 7.62 -8.07 -0.10
CA ALA A 155 7.30 -6.83 0.61
C ALA A 155 8.38 -6.51 1.67
N ALA A 156 8.84 -7.53 2.39
CA ALA A 156 9.93 -7.36 3.35
C ALA A 156 11.23 -6.91 2.67
N LEU A 157 11.62 -7.57 1.59
CA LEU A 157 12.81 -7.17 0.82
C LEU A 157 12.68 -5.75 0.27
N ALA A 158 11.52 -5.38 -0.28
CA ALA A 158 11.27 -4.03 -0.77
C ALA A 158 11.44 -2.98 0.35
N ALA A 159 10.85 -3.22 1.51
CA ALA A 159 10.96 -2.33 2.66
C ALA A 159 12.39 -2.20 3.18
N CYS A 160 13.15 -3.29 3.19
CA CYS A 160 14.55 -3.28 3.62
C CYS A 160 15.46 -2.54 2.62
N ARG A 161 15.19 -2.63 1.32
CA ARG A 161 15.90 -1.83 0.30
C ARG A 161 15.60 -0.34 0.45
N GLU A 162 14.35 0.01 0.69
CA GLU A 162 13.95 1.39 0.97
C GLU A 162 14.58 1.92 2.26
N ALA A 163 14.64 1.10 3.31
CA ALA A 163 15.33 1.45 4.55
C ALA A 163 16.83 1.67 4.34
N ALA A 164 17.50 0.82 3.56
CA ALA A 164 18.91 0.97 3.22
C ALA A 164 19.18 2.30 2.51
N ASP A 165 18.36 2.63 1.49
CA ASP A 165 18.44 3.89 0.75
C ASP A 165 18.25 5.11 1.67
N ARG A 166 17.20 5.12 2.51
CA ARG A 166 16.91 6.22 3.46
C ARG A 166 17.94 6.36 4.58
N LEU A 167 18.75 5.32 4.81
CA LEU A 167 19.88 5.35 5.72
C LEU A 167 21.21 5.74 5.05
N GLY A 168 21.23 5.93 3.73
CA GLY A 168 22.40 6.34 2.95
C GLY A 168 23.30 5.19 2.50
N PHE A 169 22.76 3.98 2.39
CA PHE A 169 23.49 2.81 1.86
C PHE A 169 23.23 2.66 0.36
N ASP A 170 24.21 3.06 -0.45
CA ASP A 170 24.14 2.98 -1.91
C ASP A 170 24.20 1.53 -2.43
N GLY A 171 23.60 1.28 -3.60
CA GLY A 171 23.68 -0.01 -4.30
C GLY A 171 22.69 -1.08 -3.84
N TYR A 172 21.84 -0.80 -2.84
CA TYR A 172 20.86 -1.76 -2.33
C TYR A 172 19.51 -1.77 -3.05
N ALA A 173 19.20 -0.77 -3.88
CA ALA A 173 17.91 -0.66 -4.58
C ALA A 173 17.52 -1.91 -5.40
N ALA A 174 18.50 -2.65 -5.91
CA ALA A 174 18.32 -3.91 -6.63
C ALA A 174 19.05 -5.10 -5.98
N ALA A 175 19.50 -4.97 -4.72
CA ALA A 175 20.24 -6.03 -4.06
C ALA A 175 19.38 -7.29 -3.94
N PRO A 176 19.91 -8.49 -4.26
CA PRO A 176 19.22 -9.73 -3.98
C PRO A 176 19.08 -9.90 -2.47
N GLY A 177 18.12 -10.70 -2.01
CA GLY A 177 18.00 -10.94 -0.59
C GLY A 177 17.19 -12.17 -0.24
N SER A 178 17.25 -12.51 1.04
CA SER A 178 16.53 -13.61 1.64
C SER A 178 15.73 -13.11 2.85
N VAL A 179 14.60 -13.76 3.12
CA VAL A 179 13.75 -13.48 4.28
C VAL A 179 13.65 -14.74 5.13
N LYS A 180 13.99 -14.62 6.41
CA LYS A 180 13.73 -15.65 7.42
C LYS A 180 12.45 -15.26 8.16
N THR A 181 11.39 -16.02 7.94
CA THR A 181 10.16 -15.91 8.73
C THR A 181 10.24 -16.87 9.92
N ASN A 182 9.94 -16.37 11.11
CA ASN A 182 9.91 -17.14 12.34
C ASN A 182 8.66 -16.81 13.14
N ASP A 183 7.74 -17.77 13.23
CA ASP A 183 6.52 -17.60 14.01
C ASP A 183 6.71 -18.10 15.46
N GLN A 184 7.72 -18.96 15.73
CA GLN A 184 7.97 -19.54 17.06
C GLN A 184 9.42 -20.02 17.25
N GLY A 185 9.98 -19.75 18.43
CA GLY A 185 11.25 -20.33 18.90
C GLY A 185 12.50 -19.63 18.36
N ASP A 186 13.67 -20.23 18.59
CA ASP A 186 14.95 -19.67 18.19
C ASP A 186 15.16 -19.76 16.67
N SER A 187 15.85 -18.76 16.11
CA SER A 187 16.17 -18.70 14.69
C SER A 187 17.60 -18.24 14.44
N THR A 188 18.10 -18.57 13.25
CA THR A 188 19.38 -18.08 12.74
C THR A 188 19.15 -17.35 11.44
N LEU A 189 19.73 -16.15 11.32
CA LEU A 189 19.76 -15.34 10.12
C LEU A 189 21.18 -15.37 9.55
N SER A 190 21.33 -15.80 8.28
CA SER A 190 22.63 -15.97 7.65
C SER A 190 22.67 -15.27 6.29
N SER A 191 23.84 -14.73 5.93
CA SER A 191 24.12 -14.26 4.57
C SER A 191 24.13 -15.42 3.58
N SER A 192 23.67 -15.16 2.35
CA SER A 192 23.77 -16.14 1.25
C SER A 192 25.10 -16.02 0.51
N LYS A 193 25.77 -14.89 0.66
CA LYS A 193 27.07 -14.59 0.06
C LYS A 193 28.12 -14.39 1.15
N THR A 194 29.37 -14.31 0.70
CA THR A 194 30.52 -13.91 1.51
C THR A 194 30.99 -12.49 1.18
N SER A 195 30.53 -11.90 0.07
CA SER A 195 30.82 -10.54 -0.39
C SER A 195 29.75 -10.03 -1.38
N GLY A 196 29.74 -8.72 -1.60
CA GLY A 196 28.83 -8.01 -2.50
C GLY A 196 27.46 -7.73 -1.88
N VAL A 197 26.79 -6.67 -2.34
CA VAL A 197 25.50 -6.22 -1.78
C VAL A 197 24.46 -7.34 -1.73
N GLU A 198 23.83 -7.50 -0.57
CA GLU A 198 22.65 -8.35 -0.34
C GLU A 198 21.79 -7.80 0.81
N ILE A 199 20.49 -8.10 0.77
CA ILE A 199 19.56 -7.88 1.89
C ILE A 199 19.40 -9.19 2.65
N VAL A 200 19.58 -9.15 3.97
CA VAL A 200 19.30 -10.30 4.84
C VAL A 200 18.22 -9.89 5.83
N ALA A 201 17.00 -10.39 5.61
CA ALA A 201 15.82 -9.96 6.36
C ALA A 201 15.31 -11.03 7.33
N TYR A 202 14.89 -10.62 8.52
CA TYR A 202 14.17 -11.43 9.48
C TYR A 202 12.80 -10.82 9.73
N ARG A 203 11.78 -11.68 9.79
CA ARG A 203 10.46 -11.29 10.27
C ARG A 203 9.89 -12.28 11.27
N SER A 204 9.14 -11.77 12.22
CA SER A 204 8.45 -12.59 13.21
C SER A 204 7.11 -11.99 13.65
N TYR A 205 6.22 -12.89 14.05
CA TYR A 205 4.97 -12.58 14.74
C TYR A 205 4.79 -13.62 15.85
N SER A 206 5.18 -13.28 17.09
CA SER A 206 5.09 -14.22 18.22
C SER A 206 4.64 -13.50 19.47
N ARG A 207 3.48 -13.88 20.02
CA ARG A 207 2.91 -13.29 21.25
C ARG A 207 3.28 -14.01 22.54
N ASN A 208 3.89 -15.19 22.46
CA ASN A 208 3.71 -16.20 23.51
C ASN A 208 5.01 -16.69 24.17
N ALA A 209 6.19 -16.38 23.63
CA ALA A 209 7.47 -16.68 24.29
C ALA A 209 8.61 -15.81 23.74
N PRO A 210 9.59 -15.45 24.60
CA PRO A 210 10.84 -14.88 24.13
C PRO A 210 11.55 -15.82 23.15
N SER A 211 12.26 -15.25 22.18
CA SER A 211 13.03 -15.99 21.17
C SER A 211 14.44 -15.44 21.05
N THR A 212 15.37 -16.27 20.59
CA THR A 212 16.71 -15.84 20.23
C THR A 212 16.89 -15.84 18.72
N LEU A 213 17.30 -14.70 18.16
CA LEU A 213 17.77 -14.60 16.78
C LEU A 213 19.30 -14.52 16.77
N THR A 214 19.96 -15.53 16.22
CA THR A 214 21.41 -15.52 16.00
C THR A 214 21.75 -14.90 14.65
N LEU A 215 22.55 -13.83 14.64
CA LEU A 215 23.01 -13.17 13.42
C LEU A 215 24.30 -13.81 12.89
N ASN A 216 24.16 -14.92 12.16
CA ASN A 216 25.27 -15.57 11.47
C ASN A 216 25.53 -14.95 10.06
N VAL A 217 25.47 -13.62 9.99
CA VAL A 217 25.72 -12.84 8.76
C VAL A 217 27.22 -12.60 8.68
N THR A 218 27.87 -13.11 7.64
CA THR A 218 29.35 -13.06 7.50
C THR A 218 29.80 -12.21 6.30
N ASN A 219 28.86 -11.66 5.55
CA ASN A 219 29.12 -10.78 4.42
C ASN A 219 29.23 -9.32 4.89
N PRO A 220 30.40 -8.68 4.81
CA PRO A 220 30.59 -7.28 5.20
C PRO A 220 29.78 -6.30 4.35
N ASP A 221 29.28 -6.71 3.18
CA ASP A 221 28.44 -5.91 2.29
C ASP A 221 26.94 -6.21 2.46
N ALA A 222 26.53 -7.00 3.46
CA ALA A 222 25.12 -7.27 3.70
C ALA A 222 24.44 -6.12 4.47
N PHE A 223 23.20 -5.80 4.10
CA PHE A 223 22.32 -4.95 4.91
C PHE A 223 21.33 -5.84 5.66
N VAL A 224 21.36 -5.76 7.00
CA VAL A 224 20.55 -6.59 7.88
C VAL A 224 19.25 -5.86 8.24
N CYS A 225 18.12 -6.53 8.11
CA CYS A 225 16.82 -5.93 8.34
C CYS A 225 15.98 -6.85 9.23
N ILE A 226 15.64 -6.41 10.42
CA ILE A 226 14.91 -7.22 11.40
C ILE A 226 13.62 -6.49 11.70
N ALA A 227 12.47 -7.12 11.45
CA ALA A 227 11.18 -6.57 11.86
C ALA A 227 10.42 -7.59 12.71
N THR A 228 10.05 -7.19 13.91
CA THR A 228 9.40 -8.06 14.89
C THR A 228 8.13 -7.41 15.41
N TYR A 229 7.05 -8.18 15.46
CA TYR A 229 5.75 -7.75 15.96
C TYR A 229 5.37 -8.55 17.22
N GLU A 230 5.25 -7.84 18.34
CA GLU A 230 4.84 -8.38 19.64
C GLU A 230 5.73 -9.50 20.21
N GLU A 231 6.96 -9.68 19.68
CA GLU A 231 7.93 -10.70 20.13
C GLU A 231 9.03 -10.09 21.02
N ASP A 232 9.24 -10.70 22.19
CA ASP A 232 10.38 -10.43 23.06
C ASP A 232 11.65 -11.09 22.48
N LEU A 233 12.44 -10.31 21.75
CA LEU A 233 13.53 -10.82 20.94
C LEU A 233 14.89 -10.61 21.62
N ILE A 234 15.70 -11.66 21.68
CA ILE A 234 17.13 -11.59 22.04
C ILE A 234 17.97 -11.72 20.76
N ILE A 235 18.67 -10.66 20.38
CA ILE A 235 19.58 -10.67 19.24
C ILE A 235 20.96 -11.14 19.70
N SER A 236 21.37 -12.33 19.28
CA SER A 236 22.69 -12.90 19.55
C SER A 236 23.65 -12.60 18.39
N VAL A 237 24.73 -11.85 18.66
CA VAL A 237 25.72 -11.43 17.67
C VAL A 237 27.05 -12.17 17.93
N PRO A 238 27.41 -13.18 17.12
CA PRO A 238 28.69 -13.87 17.25
C PRO A 238 29.86 -12.96 16.82
N ALA A 239 31.06 -13.27 17.32
CA ALA A 239 32.26 -12.48 17.02
C ALA A 239 32.65 -12.51 15.54
N SER A 240 32.22 -13.55 14.81
CA SER A 240 32.46 -13.72 13.38
C SER A 240 31.46 -12.98 12.49
N ALA A 241 30.44 -12.33 13.06
CA ALA A 241 29.46 -11.61 12.26
C ALA A 241 30.05 -10.36 11.61
N SER A 242 29.56 -10.01 10.42
CA SER A 242 29.97 -8.84 9.65
C SER A 242 28.83 -8.40 8.73
N TRP A 243 28.62 -7.09 8.62
CA TRP A 243 27.60 -6.47 7.77
C TRP A 243 27.94 -5.00 7.51
N ALA A 244 27.32 -4.43 6.47
CA ALA A 244 27.50 -3.04 6.07
C ALA A 244 26.63 -2.10 6.88
N GLY A 245 25.48 -2.56 7.36
CA GLY A 245 24.56 -1.78 8.19
C GLY A 245 23.26 -2.53 8.41
N GLY A 246 22.28 -1.85 8.98
CA GLY A 246 20.96 -2.45 9.10
C GLY A 246 19.97 -1.67 9.94
N LEU A 247 18.74 -2.18 9.96
CA LEU A 247 17.62 -1.64 10.72
C LEU A 247 16.98 -2.76 11.53
N VAL A 248 16.75 -2.50 12.81
CA VAL A 248 15.92 -3.33 13.68
C VAL A 248 14.67 -2.53 14.02
N TYR A 249 13.54 -3.07 13.65
CA TYR A 249 12.22 -2.53 13.94
C TYR A 249 11.49 -3.44 14.92
N ASN A 250 10.97 -2.88 16.01
CA ASN A 250 10.12 -3.62 16.94
C ASN A 250 8.82 -2.87 17.26
N TYR A 251 7.71 -3.61 17.21
CA TYR A 251 6.42 -3.14 17.69
C TYR A 251 6.01 -3.86 18.99
N ARG A 252 5.84 -3.07 20.07
CA ARG A 252 5.23 -3.44 21.35
C ARG A 252 5.94 -4.47 22.24
N ALA A 253 7.11 -4.99 21.88
CA ALA A 253 7.83 -5.96 22.69
C ALA A 253 9.28 -5.54 22.97
N SER A 254 10.01 -6.28 23.80
CA SER A 254 11.39 -5.93 24.14
C SER A 254 12.39 -6.48 23.13
N VAL A 255 13.44 -5.70 22.83
CA VAL A 255 14.62 -6.17 22.08
C VAL A 255 15.83 -6.08 23.00
N ASN A 256 16.38 -7.24 23.32
CA ASN A 256 17.62 -7.40 24.07
C ASN A 256 18.74 -7.86 23.11
N ALA A 257 19.99 -7.71 23.52
CA ALA A 257 21.13 -8.18 22.74
C ALA A 257 22.17 -8.89 23.60
N ASN A 258 22.81 -9.89 22.98
CA ASN A 258 23.97 -10.60 23.49
C ASN A 258 25.07 -10.49 22.43
N VAL A 259 26.03 -9.58 22.61
CA VAL A 259 27.13 -9.38 21.65
C VAL A 259 28.38 -10.08 22.16
N ALA A 260 28.89 -11.03 21.38
CA ALA A 260 30.09 -11.77 21.72
C ALA A 260 31.32 -10.85 21.77
N SER A 261 32.23 -11.14 22.71
CA SER A 261 33.52 -10.47 22.77
C SER A 261 34.28 -10.62 21.44
N GLY A 262 34.85 -9.53 20.94
CA GLY A 262 35.60 -9.50 19.69
C GLY A 262 34.79 -9.04 18.46
N PHE A 263 33.46 -8.93 18.53
CA PHE A 263 32.67 -8.34 17.45
C PHE A 263 33.02 -6.86 17.26
N GLN A 264 33.17 -6.43 16.00
CA GLN A 264 33.44 -5.05 15.60
C GLN A 264 32.68 -4.73 14.31
N THR A 265 32.10 -3.54 14.21
CA THR A 265 31.54 -3.00 12.97
C THR A 265 31.77 -1.50 12.89
N THR A 266 31.90 -0.96 11.68
CA THR A 266 31.90 0.48 11.42
C THR A 266 30.48 1.06 11.32
N HIS A 267 29.47 0.19 11.21
CA HIS A 267 28.08 0.56 10.99
C HIS A 267 27.17 -0.26 11.92
N PRO A 268 26.90 0.25 13.14
CA PRO A 268 25.98 -0.40 14.05
C PRO A 268 24.58 -0.49 13.43
N LEU A 269 23.83 -1.52 13.81
CA LEU A 269 22.43 -1.67 13.44
C LEU A 269 21.63 -0.53 14.07
N GLN A 270 20.83 0.15 13.25
CA GLN A 270 19.96 1.22 13.73
C GLN A 270 18.72 0.60 14.37
N LEU A 271 18.42 0.94 15.63
CA LEU A 271 17.25 0.47 16.34
C LEU A 271 16.14 1.52 16.26
N LEU A 272 14.96 1.12 15.79
CA LEU A 272 13.75 1.94 15.76
C LEU A 272 12.63 1.14 16.43
N GLY A 273 12.02 1.69 17.48
CA GLY A 273 11.01 0.99 18.27
C GLY A 273 9.77 1.84 18.51
N GLY A 274 8.64 1.19 18.75
CA GLY A 274 7.40 1.87 19.16
C GLY A 274 7.51 2.59 20.52
N SER A 275 8.42 2.16 21.39
CA SER A 275 8.82 2.87 22.61
C SER A 275 10.32 2.68 22.86
N GLU A 276 11.02 3.74 23.27
CA GLU A 276 12.47 3.69 23.55
C GLU A 276 12.82 2.74 24.71
N ALA A 277 11.91 2.58 25.68
CA ALA A 277 12.07 1.72 26.84
C ALA A 277 12.30 0.24 26.47
N ASN A 278 11.80 -0.18 25.32
CA ASN A 278 11.87 -1.56 24.86
C ASN A 278 13.24 -1.93 24.26
N LEU A 279 14.14 -0.96 24.08
CA LEU A 279 15.41 -1.14 23.36
C LEU A 279 16.65 -1.01 24.27
N LEU A 280 16.45 -0.80 25.57
CA LEU A 280 17.53 -0.49 26.52
C LEU A 280 18.57 -1.61 26.66
N GLY A 281 18.17 -2.87 26.52
CA GLY A 281 19.09 -4.01 26.56
C GLY A 281 20.09 -4.01 25.41
N ALA A 282 19.64 -3.66 24.20
CA ALA A 282 20.51 -3.54 23.03
C ALA A 282 21.36 -2.26 23.05
N ALA A 283 20.84 -1.17 23.61
CA ALA A 283 21.57 0.10 23.76
C ALA A 283 22.85 -0.01 24.62
N GLY A 284 22.97 -1.07 25.44
CA GLY A 284 24.19 -1.40 26.18
C GLY A 284 25.40 -1.79 25.31
N TYR A 285 25.20 -2.00 24.00
CA TYR A 285 26.25 -2.39 23.05
C TYR A 285 26.37 -1.37 21.90
N PRO A 286 26.88 -0.15 22.17
CA PRO A 286 26.96 0.93 21.17
C PRO A 286 27.83 0.59 19.95
N GLN A 287 28.74 -0.38 20.08
CA GLN A 287 29.53 -0.90 18.98
C GLN A 287 28.70 -1.72 17.97
N ALA A 288 27.56 -2.26 18.39
CA ALA A 288 26.70 -3.11 17.56
C ALA A 288 25.36 -2.45 17.22
N PHE A 289 24.87 -1.55 18.08
CA PHE A 289 23.55 -0.93 17.94
C PHE A 289 23.59 0.57 18.18
N ARG A 290 22.77 1.31 17.41
CA ARG A 290 22.50 2.74 17.60
C ARG A 290 21.01 2.96 17.69
N LEU A 291 20.53 3.54 18.79
CA LEU A 291 19.13 3.94 18.93
C LEU A 291 18.82 5.16 18.07
N LEU A 292 17.79 5.05 17.22
CA LEU A 292 17.20 6.19 16.53
C LEU A 292 16.04 6.74 17.37
N SER A 293 15.97 8.07 17.49
CA SER A 293 14.75 8.71 18.02
C SER A 293 13.61 8.56 17.03
N SER A 294 12.36 8.62 17.52
CA SER A 294 11.18 8.62 16.64
C SER A 294 11.21 9.77 15.62
N GLN A 295 11.74 10.93 16.02
CA GLN A 295 11.89 12.08 15.12
C GLN A 295 12.94 11.80 14.03
N GLU A 296 14.09 11.22 14.37
CA GLU A 296 15.11 10.87 13.37
C GLU A 296 14.57 9.82 12.39
N GLY A 297 13.81 8.83 12.88
CA GLY A 297 13.11 7.87 12.03
C GLY A 297 12.12 8.56 11.09
N TYR A 298 11.33 9.51 11.59
CA TYR A 298 10.37 10.28 10.80
C TYR A 298 11.04 11.18 9.74
N ASP A 299 12.09 11.92 10.12
CA ASP A 299 12.81 12.84 9.24
C ASP A 299 13.47 12.12 8.07
N ARG A 300 14.02 10.92 8.35
CA ARG A 300 14.54 10.02 7.31
C ARG A 300 13.44 9.31 6.52
N ARG A 301 12.19 9.44 6.96
CA ARG A 301 11.05 8.70 6.45
C ARG A 301 11.28 7.18 6.53
N LEU A 302 11.83 6.67 7.62
CA LEU A 302 11.60 5.29 8.10
C LEU A 302 10.42 4.50 7.46
N PRO A 303 10.55 3.49 6.56
CA PRO A 303 9.38 2.66 6.26
C PRO A 303 8.85 2.06 7.58
N SER A 304 7.54 2.12 7.79
CA SER A 304 6.92 1.49 8.96
C SER A 304 6.98 -0.03 8.79
N LEU A 305 7.92 -0.67 9.48
CA LEU A 305 8.07 -2.12 9.45
C LEU A 305 7.27 -2.82 10.56
N THR A 306 6.25 -2.16 11.13
CA THR A 306 5.38 -2.77 12.14
C THR A 306 4.84 -4.11 11.69
N ASP A 307 4.41 -4.18 10.44
CA ASP A 307 3.84 -5.37 9.86
C ASP A 307 4.13 -5.33 8.37
N PHE A 308 4.88 -6.31 7.87
CA PHE A 308 5.17 -6.40 6.43
C PHE A 308 3.89 -6.61 5.61
N ASP A 309 2.79 -7.09 6.19
CA ASP A 309 1.49 -7.12 5.50
C ASP A 309 0.89 -5.71 5.39
N SER A 310 1.10 -4.87 6.39
CA SER A 310 0.74 -3.44 6.32
C SER A 310 1.62 -2.70 5.30
N TYR A 311 2.93 -2.99 5.27
CA TYR A 311 3.82 -2.49 4.22
C TYR A 311 3.39 -2.98 2.84
N LYS A 312 3.08 -4.27 2.68
CA LYS A 312 2.54 -4.86 1.45
C LYS A 312 1.29 -4.12 0.98
N ARG A 313 0.37 -3.78 1.89
CA ARG A 313 -0.81 -2.99 1.54
C ARG A 313 -0.42 -1.57 1.09
N ALA A 314 0.42 -0.87 1.85
CA ALA A 314 0.72 0.54 1.60
C ALA A 314 1.70 0.79 0.44
N HIS A 315 2.61 -0.15 0.15
CA HIS A 315 3.75 0.05 -0.75
C HIS A 315 3.80 -0.96 -1.89
N ALA A 316 2.78 -1.81 -2.07
CA ALA A 316 2.73 -2.62 -3.27
C ALA A 316 2.74 -1.73 -4.52
N PRO A 317 3.65 -1.98 -5.48
CA PRO A 317 3.71 -1.18 -6.69
C PRO A 317 2.37 -1.31 -7.39
N TYR A 318 1.83 -0.19 -7.84
CA TYR A 318 0.62 -0.20 -8.65
C TYR A 318 0.98 -0.55 -10.08
N ARG A 319 0.06 -1.17 -10.80
CA ARG A 319 0.08 -1.28 -12.25
C ARG A 319 -1.04 -0.44 -12.78
N LEU A 320 -0.74 0.38 -13.78
CA LEU A 320 -1.73 1.03 -14.62
C LEU A 320 -1.93 0.18 -15.86
N LEU A 321 -3.16 -0.32 -16.01
CA LEU A 321 -3.61 -1.05 -17.18
C LEU A 321 -4.42 -0.11 -18.07
N THR A 322 -4.13 -0.12 -19.37
CA THR A 322 -5.00 0.52 -20.37
C THR A 322 -5.80 -0.57 -21.07
N VAL A 323 -7.12 -0.49 -20.98
CA VAL A 323 -8.04 -1.56 -21.35
C VAL A 323 -9.07 -1.03 -22.35
N THR A 324 -9.30 -1.76 -23.45
CA THR A 324 -10.29 -1.37 -24.47
C THR A 324 -11.63 -2.08 -24.28
N PRO A 325 -12.72 -1.36 -23.97
CA PRO A 325 -14.06 -1.95 -23.95
C PRO A 325 -14.60 -2.15 -25.39
N PRO A 326 -15.62 -3.02 -25.59
CA PRO A 326 -16.23 -3.91 -24.60
C PRO A 326 -15.44 -5.22 -24.39
N ALA A 327 -14.44 -5.52 -25.24
CA ALA A 327 -13.69 -6.78 -25.18
C ALA A 327 -12.73 -6.89 -23.99
N LEU A 328 -12.51 -5.79 -23.26
CA LEU A 328 -11.59 -5.67 -22.12
C LEU A 328 -10.16 -6.12 -22.45
N THR A 329 -9.68 -5.84 -23.67
CA THR A 329 -8.32 -6.17 -24.10
C THR A 329 -7.32 -5.19 -23.51
N VAL A 330 -6.27 -5.68 -22.83
CA VAL A 330 -5.18 -4.84 -22.31
C VAL A 330 -4.26 -4.41 -23.44
N LYS A 331 -4.18 -3.10 -23.67
CA LYS A 331 -3.27 -2.46 -24.64
C LYS A 331 -1.87 -2.25 -24.08
N SER A 332 -1.79 -1.87 -22.80
CA SER A 332 -0.53 -1.60 -22.13
C SER A 332 -0.63 -1.83 -20.64
N SER A 333 0.51 -2.14 -20.03
CA SER A 333 0.65 -2.25 -18.59
C SER A 333 1.94 -1.59 -18.15
N VAL A 334 1.83 -0.62 -17.24
CA VAL A 334 2.95 0.16 -16.72
C VAL A 334 3.00 0.01 -15.21
N ALA A 335 4.17 -0.32 -14.66
CA ALA A 335 4.38 -0.29 -13.22
C ALA A 335 4.55 1.16 -12.74
N ILE A 336 3.81 1.53 -11.69
CA ILE A 336 3.90 2.81 -10.99
C ILE A 336 4.60 2.54 -9.66
N GLN A 337 5.77 3.16 -9.48
CA GLN A 337 6.58 3.06 -8.27
C GLN A 337 6.75 4.45 -7.62
N GLY A 338 7.09 4.48 -6.33
CA GLY A 338 7.48 5.69 -5.60
C GLY A 338 6.31 6.54 -5.08
N GLU A 339 6.55 7.84 -4.89
CA GLU A 339 5.60 8.78 -4.26
C GLU A 339 4.24 8.85 -4.98
N LEU A 340 4.22 8.64 -6.30
CA LEU A 340 2.99 8.56 -7.09
C LEU A 340 2.08 7.39 -6.68
N ALA A 341 2.64 6.25 -6.27
CA ALA A 341 1.85 5.13 -5.72
C ALA A 341 1.22 5.49 -4.37
N GLY A 342 1.95 6.23 -3.52
CA GLY A 342 1.43 6.71 -2.24
C GLY A 342 0.24 7.66 -2.43
N ALA A 343 0.36 8.61 -3.37
CA ALA A 343 -0.76 9.49 -3.73
C ALA A 343 -1.98 8.70 -4.23
N LEU A 344 -1.78 7.65 -5.04
CA LEU A 344 -2.88 6.80 -5.53
C LEU A 344 -3.53 5.95 -4.42
N SER A 345 -2.81 5.59 -3.36
CA SER A 345 -3.38 4.86 -2.22
C SER A 345 -4.18 5.71 -1.24
N THR A 346 -4.09 7.05 -1.36
CA THR A 346 -4.78 8.00 -0.46
C THR A 346 -6.10 8.53 -1.02
N PHE A 347 -6.46 8.13 -2.24
CA PHE A 347 -7.78 8.37 -2.84
C PHE A 347 -8.62 7.09 -2.77
#